data_AF-A0A853ATC1-F1
#
_entry.id   AF-A0A853ATC1-F1
#
_cell.length_a   1.000
_cell.length_b   1.000
_cell.length_c   1.000
_cell.angle_alpha   90.00
_cell.angle_beta   90.00
_cell.angle_gamma   90.00
#
_symmetry.space_group_name_H-M   'P 1'
#
loop_
_entity.id
_entity.type
_entity.pdbx_description
1 polymer ?
#
loop_
_entity_poly.entity_id
_entity_poly.type
_entity_poly.pdbx_seq_one_letter_code
_entity_poly.pdbx_strand_id
1 'polypeptide(L)'
;MAQQVESSGRLSSGAGAVPLVLSGMLGAGVLVGPSPAAAAAGMWSPFGLLVAVLTAACAASATAHQAAAYRGPAPADACVRGRMGLLPARVAASAHLAGQVAALAAVARVLGDFLLPGSAPVVASVAVLLVVLAATTGLRIRGAAAWTWLVLTGAVLGLVVVTCFAIDPVPPLPAGAAPEDSAVGITGAAGVLFFAFLGFERLTSPAEGRDRVPPAVVKRGVVVSFAVVSAVLAVVTAALVHQLGWSRLALSPTPVRDVLAAAAASELAPLVGAGAAVALLPVLLAALESARSTALGLVRDGDLPRGLERRSRAGTPFLVDVGVGVAAVAVALLVEPVAAMAFASCSLLVHCAFANAGARLLLADEGGWPMRAACLGMGLSVVIAMSMPISAMLATLVVVVVGPLATGGVSRRWR
;
A
#
# COMPACT_ATOMS: atom_id res chain seq x y z
N MET A 1 21.31 -12.21 20.98
CA MET A 1 21.89 -10.90 21.38
C MET A 1 22.78 -10.27 20.30
N ALA A 2 23.76 -10.96 19.71
CA ALA A 2 24.65 -10.38 18.68
C ALA A 2 23.92 -9.88 17.40
N GLN A 3 23.00 -10.68 16.83
CA GLN A 3 22.14 -10.24 15.71
C GLN A 3 21.24 -9.03 16.07
N GLN A 4 20.90 -8.87 17.36
CA GLN A 4 20.04 -7.80 17.85
C GLN A 4 20.79 -6.47 17.90
N VAL A 5 22.05 -6.48 18.34
CA VAL A 5 22.94 -5.29 18.39
C VAL A 5 23.29 -4.83 16.97
N GLU A 6 23.58 -5.76 16.07
CA GLU A 6 23.93 -5.45 14.69
C GLU A 6 22.75 -4.89 13.87
N SER A 7 21.53 -5.40 14.12
CA SER A 7 20.32 -4.83 13.51
C SER A 7 20.05 -3.41 13.99
N SER A 8 20.32 -3.11 15.27
CA SER A 8 20.16 -1.78 15.85
C SER A 8 21.16 -0.77 15.25
N GLY A 9 22.41 -1.19 15.01
CA GLY A 9 23.44 -0.36 14.36
C GLY A 9 23.17 -0.05 12.87
N ARG A 10 22.59 -1.00 12.12
CA ARG A 10 22.26 -0.82 10.69
C ARG A 10 21.01 0.03 10.46
N LEU A 11 20.10 0.07 11.43
CA LEU A 11 18.95 0.99 11.39
C LEU A 11 19.35 2.41 11.81
N SER A 12 20.28 2.55 12.76
CA SER A 12 20.90 3.85 13.04
C SER A 12 21.73 4.38 11.86
N SER A 13 22.31 3.49 11.03
CA SER A 13 23.06 3.88 9.81
C SER A 13 22.18 4.10 8.56
N GLY A 14 20.88 3.82 8.63
CA GLY A 14 19.91 3.99 7.54
C GLY A 14 20.00 2.99 6.39
N ALA A 15 21.03 2.15 6.32
CA ALA A 15 21.25 1.21 5.21
C ALA A 15 20.18 0.10 5.12
N GLY A 16 19.53 -0.25 6.23
CA GLY A 16 18.45 -1.25 6.28
C GLY A 16 17.04 -0.69 6.05
N ALA A 17 16.86 0.63 6.03
CA ALA A 17 15.53 1.25 6.01
C ALA A 17 14.91 1.25 4.59
N VAL A 18 15.72 1.52 3.57
CA VAL A 18 15.25 1.55 2.16
C VAL A 18 14.84 0.17 1.65
N PRO A 19 15.65 -0.90 1.83
CA PRO A 19 15.27 -2.24 1.37
C PRO A 19 14.00 -2.77 2.06
N LEU A 20 13.83 -2.45 3.33
CA LEU A 20 12.63 -2.82 4.09
C LEU A 20 11.37 -2.21 3.47
N VAL A 21 11.44 -0.96 3.04
CA VAL A 21 10.29 -0.27 2.42
C VAL A 21 10.07 -0.71 1.00
N LEU A 22 11.13 -0.86 0.21
CA LEU A 22 11.05 -1.42 -1.13
C LEU A 22 10.41 -2.80 -1.12
N SER A 23 10.79 -3.67 -0.18
CA SER A 23 10.15 -4.99 -0.05
C SER A 23 8.66 -4.92 0.32
N GLY A 24 8.23 -3.86 1.01
CA GLY A 24 6.82 -3.64 1.36
C GLY A 24 6.00 -2.97 0.26
N MET A 25 6.63 -2.23 -0.66
CA MET A 25 5.98 -1.56 -1.80
C MET A 25 5.92 -2.46 -3.04
N LEU A 26 6.99 -3.20 -3.31
CA LEU A 26 7.10 -4.09 -4.47
C LEU A 26 6.27 -5.35 -4.23
N GLY A 27 4.98 -5.26 -4.54
CA GLY A 27 3.99 -6.30 -4.27
C GLY A 27 2.86 -6.37 -5.29
N ALA A 28 1.64 -6.60 -4.79
CA ALA A 28 0.44 -6.76 -5.62
C ALA A 28 0.19 -5.56 -6.56
N GLY A 29 0.51 -4.34 -6.12
CA GLY A 29 0.37 -3.14 -6.97
C GLY A 29 1.25 -3.16 -8.22
N VAL A 30 2.45 -3.76 -8.15
CA VAL A 30 3.34 -3.89 -9.31
C VAL A 30 2.95 -5.07 -10.20
N LEU A 31 2.52 -6.18 -9.58
CA LEU A 31 2.16 -7.41 -10.30
C LEU A 31 0.81 -7.33 -11.00
N VAL A 32 -0.18 -6.67 -10.38
CA VAL A 32 -1.57 -6.65 -10.85
C VAL A 32 -2.00 -5.26 -11.29
N GLY A 33 -1.48 -4.19 -10.67
CA GLY A 33 -1.89 -2.80 -10.93
C GLY A 33 -1.82 -2.33 -12.40
N PRO A 34 -0.86 -2.78 -13.25
CA PRO A 34 -0.82 -2.38 -14.65
C PRO A 34 -2.08 -2.72 -15.47
N SER A 35 -2.77 -3.81 -15.14
CA SER A 35 -3.99 -4.26 -15.84
C SER A 35 -5.16 -3.27 -15.67
N PRO A 36 -5.66 -2.97 -14.46
CA PRO A 36 -6.72 -2.00 -14.27
C PRO A 36 -6.30 -0.57 -14.65
N ALA A 37 -5.00 -0.24 -14.60
CA ALA A 37 -4.50 1.03 -15.10
C ALA A 37 -4.58 1.13 -16.64
N ALA A 38 -4.24 0.06 -17.35
CA ALA A 38 -4.44 -0.06 -18.79
C ALA A 38 -5.94 -0.03 -19.16
N ALA A 39 -6.80 -0.65 -18.36
CA ALA A 39 -8.25 -0.59 -18.55
C ALA A 39 -8.82 0.84 -18.38
N ALA A 40 -8.21 1.64 -17.50
CA ALA A 40 -8.67 3.00 -17.24
C ALA A 40 -8.17 4.01 -18.28
N ALA A 41 -6.89 3.98 -18.63
CA ALA A 41 -6.25 5.04 -19.43
C ALA A 41 -5.58 4.54 -20.72
N GLY A 42 -5.46 3.22 -20.92
CA GLY A 42 -4.76 2.61 -22.05
C GLY A 42 -3.38 3.22 -22.26
N MET A 43 -3.10 3.72 -23.45
CA MET A 43 -1.80 4.34 -23.79
C MET A 43 -1.39 5.52 -22.90
N TRP A 44 -2.36 6.16 -22.22
CA TRP A 44 -2.13 7.29 -21.31
C TRP A 44 -1.77 6.86 -19.89
N SER A 45 -1.77 5.56 -19.59
CA SER A 45 -1.39 4.99 -18.28
C SER A 45 -0.06 5.51 -17.70
N PRO A 46 1.00 5.77 -18.48
CA PRO A 46 2.24 6.34 -17.95
C PRO A 46 2.05 7.74 -17.34
N PHE A 47 1.12 8.55 -17.85
CA PHE A 47 0.79 9.84 -17.22
C PHE A 47 0.06 9.63 -15.89
N GLY A 48 -0.79 8.61 -15.79
CA GLY A 48 -1.41 8.20 -14.53
C GLY A 48 -0.36 7.81 -13.49
N LEU A 49 0.69 7.10 -13.89
CA LEU A 49 1.82 6.78 -13.03
C LEU A 49 2.52 8.04 -12.49
N LEU A 50 2.78 9.03 -13.36
CA LEU A 50 3.40 10.31 -12.93
C LEU A 50 2.54 11.03 -11.88
N VAL A 51 1.23 11.10 -12.10
CA VAL A 51 0.27 11.70 -11.15
C VAL A 51 0.23 10.92 -9.83
N ALA A 52 0.24 9.59 -9.88
CA ALA A 52 0.27 8.72 -8.70
C ALA A 52 1.53 8.93 -7.85
N VAL A 53 2.70 8.92 -8.49
CA VAL A 53 4.01 9.13 -7.85
C VAL A 53 4.05 10.49 -7.18
N LEU A 54 3.61 11.52 -7.88
CA LEU A 54 3.64 12.89 -7.40
C LEU A 54 2.67 13.08 -6.21
N THR A 55 1.48 12.47 -6.25
CA THR A 55 0.53 12.45 -5.12
C THR A 55 1.12 11.75 -3.90
N ALA A 56 1.68 10.55 -4.10
CA ALA A 56 2.25 9.77 -3.02
C ALA A 56 3.52 10.44 -2.45
N ALA A 57 4.33 11.11 -3.28
CA ALA A 57 5.52 11.85 -2.83
C ALA A 57 5.14 13.05 -1.97
N CYS A 58 4.08 13.78 -2.34
CA CYS A 58 3.52 14.83 -1.49
C CYS A 58 3.05 14.27 -0.15
N ALA A 59 2.27 13.19 -0.13
CA ALA A 59 1.82 12.54 1.10
C ALA A 59 2.99 12.03 1.97
N ALA A 60 4.00 11.43 1.37
CA ALA A 60 5.20 10.96 2.07
C ALA A 60 6.00 12.13 2.68
N SER A 61 6.09 13.27 1.97
CA SER A 61 6.75 14.47 2.50
C SER A 61 5.99 15.11 3.66
N ALA A 62 4.65 15.15 3.58
CA ALA A 62 3.77 15.63 4.64
C ALA A 62 3.90 14.78 5.89
N THR A 63 3.79 13.46 5.74
CA THR A 63 3.92 12.51 6.86
C THR A 63 5.32 12.49 7.46
N ALA A 64 6.38 12.74 6.67
CA ALA A 64 7.73 12.87 7.20
C ALA A 64 7.90 14.09 8.13
N HIS A 65 7.32 15.25 7.79
CA HIS A 65 7.33 16.41 8.70
C HIS A 65 6.47 16.16 9.95
N GLN A 66 5.33 15.52 9.79
CA GLN A 66 4.47 15.15 10.92
C GLN A 66 5.17 14.16 11.87
N ALA A 67 5.92 13.20 11.34
CA ALA A 67 6.72 12.26 12.12
C ALA A 67 7.85 12.93 12.91
N ALA A 68 8.38 14.04 12.40
CA ALA A 68 9.38 14.83 13.11
C ALA A 68 8.74 15.65 14.25
N ALA A 69 7.52 16.15 14.06
CA ALA A 69 6.82 16.97 15.04
C ALA A 69 6.08 16.16 16.12
N TYR A 70 5.45 15.05 15.75
CA TYR A 70 4.62 14.25 16.64
C TYR A 70 5.30 12.93 17.02
N ARG A 71 5.45 12.69 18.32
CA ARG A 71 5.94 11.41 18.84
C ARG A 71 4.77 10.50 19.22
N GLY A 72 4.71 9.35 18.59
CA GLY A 72 3.92 8.19 19.00
C GLY A 72 3.67 7.26 17.82
N PRO A 73 2.79 6.26 17.99
CA PRO A 73 2.16 5.62 16.85
C PRO A 73 1.32 6.64 16.06
N ALA A 74 1.18 6.42 14.75
CA ALA A 74 0.37 7.25 13.85
C ALA A 74 0.55 8.79 13.99
N PRO A 75 1.76 9.33 13.70
CA PRO A 75 2.04 10.76 13.84
C PRO A 75 1.16 11.65 12.94
N ALA A 76 0.76 11.15 11.75
CA ALA A 76 -0.13 11.85 10.85
C ALA A 76 -1.52 12.08 11.49
N ASP A 77 -2.11 11.03 12.08
CA ASP A 77 -3.39 11.12 12.78
C ASP A 77 -3.31 12.03 14.01
N ALA A 78 -2.20 11.97 14.75
CA ALA A 78 -1.94 12.87 15.87
C ALA A 78 -1.85 14.35 15.42
N CYS A 79 -1.21 14.61 14.28
CA CYS A 79 -1.14 15.94 13.69
C CYS A 79 -2.50 16.45 13.24
N VAL A 80 -3.28 15.60 12.57
CA VAL A 80 -4.65 15.92 12.16
C VAL A 80 -5.49 16.28 13.38
N ARG A 81 -5.40 15.47 14.45
CA ARG A 81 -6.10 15.71 15.71
C ARG A 81 -5.70 17.02 16.37
N GLY A 82 -4.41 17.30 16.45
CA GLY A 82 -3.87 18.50 17.07
C GLY A 82 -4.16 19.79 16.30
N ARG A 83 -4.28 19.74 14.96
CA ARG A 83 -4.46 20.94 14.11
C ARG A 83 -5.88 21.14 13.58
N MET A 84 -6.66 20.07 13.40
CA MET A 84 -8.01 20.12 12.79
C MET A 84 -9.13 19.66 13.75
N GLY A 85 -8.78 19.17 14.94
CA GLY A 85 -9.74 18.71 15.94
C GLY A 85 -10.13 17.24 15.81
N LEU A 86 -11.14 16.83 16.58
CA LEU A 86 -11.46 15.42 16.81
C LEU A 86 -12.16 14.74 15.62
N LEU A 87 -13.16 15.37 15.01
CA LEU A 87 -13.92 14.74 13.93
C LEU A 87 -13.06 14.46 12.68
N PRO A 88 -12.25 15.41 12.16
CA PRO A 88 -11.36 15.13 11.03
C PRO A 88 -10.32 14.05 11.35
N ALA A 89 -9.86 13.96 12.60
CA ALA A 89 -8.93 12.92 13.02
C ALA A 89 -9.57 11.54 13.01
N ARG A 90 -10.80 11.42 13.50
CA ARG A 90 -11.53 10.15 13.45
C ARG A 90 -11.80 9.71 12.02
N VAL A 91 -12.17 10.63 11.13
CA VAL A 91 -12.35 10.36 9.70
C VAL A 91 -11.04 9.87 9.07
N ALA A 92 -9.95 10.61 9.28
CA ALA A 92 -8.65 10.27 8.71
C ALA A 92 -8.15 8.91 9.20
N ALA A 93 -8.28 8.63 10.51
CA ALA A 93 -7.83 7.38 11.10
C ALA A 93 -8.73 6.19 10.69
N SER A 94 -10.06 6.37 10.61
CA SER A 94 -10.95 5.30 10.15
C SER A 94 -10.74 4.96 8.68
N ALA A 95 -10.55 5.99 7.84
CA ALA A 95 -10.22 5.81 6.42
C ALA A 95 -8.86 5.12 6.24
N HIS A 96 -7.86 5.48 7.06
CA HIS A 96 -6.57 4.80 7.01
C HIS A 96 -6.70 3.33 7.41
N LEU A 97 -7.35 3.04 8.54
CA LEU A 97 -7.48 1.68 9.07
C LEU A 97 -8.25 0.78 8.09
N ALA A 98 -9.38 1.24 7.56
CA ALA A 98 -10.15 0.50 6.57
C ALA A 98 -9.38 0.29 5.28
N GLY A 99 -8.62 1.30 4.84
CA GLY A 99 -7.76 1.22 3.66
C GLY A 99 -6.66 0.16 3.81
N GLN A 100 -6.00 0.09 4.97
CA GLN A 100 -4.98 -0.93 5.25
C GLN A 100 -5.57 -2.34 5.38
N VAL A 101 -6.75 -2.48 5.98
CA VAL A 101 -7.48 -3.76 6.04
C VAL A 101 -7.82 -4.24 4.63
N ALA A 102 -8.32 -3.35 3.77
CA ALA A 102 -8.63 -3.66 2.39
C ALA A 102 -7.39 -3.97 1.56
N ALA A 103 -6.28 -3.24 1.78
CA ALA A 103 -5.00 -3.54 1.14
C ALA A 103 -4.47 -4.93 1.54
N LEU A 104 -4.56 -5.28 2.82
CA LEU A 104 -4.18 -6.60 3.33
C LEU A 104 -5.03 -7.70 2.68
N ALA A 105 -6.35 -7.50 2.59
CA ALA A 105 -7.27 -8.42 1.93
C ALA A 105 -6.97 -8.58 0.43
N ALA A 106 -6.75 -7.47 -0.28
CA ALA A 106 -6.41 -7.47 -1.70
C ALA A 106 -5.11 -8.23 -1.99
N VAL A 107 -4.04 -7.93 -1.25
CA VAL A 107 -2.74 -8.59 -1.39
C VAL A 107 -2.87 -10.09 -1.10
N ALA A 108 -3.66 -10.47 -0.08
CA ALA A 108 -3.91 -11.87 0.25
C ALA A 108 -4.73 -12.59 -0.83
N ARG A 109 -5.70 -11.92 -1.46
CA ARG A 109 -6.47 -12.48 -2.60
C ARG A 109 -5.57 -12.71 -3.81
N VAL A 110 -4.73 -11.73 -4.15
CA VAL A 110 -3.75 -11.86 -5.24
C VAL A 110 -2.80 -13.03 -4.98
N LEU A 111 -2.31 -13.18 -3.75
CA LEU A 111 -1.52 -14.35 -3.34
C LEU A 111 -2.27 -15.67 -3.56
N GLY A 112 -3.55 -15.72 -3.19
CA GLY A 112 -4.41 -16.87 -3.42
C GLY A 112 -4.58 -17.21 -4.90
N ASP A 113 -4.75 -16.20 -5.75
CA ASP A 113 -4.92 -16.36 -7.20
C ASP A 113 -3.65 -16.91 -7.87
N PHE A 114 -2.47 -16.57 -7.35
CA PHE A 114 -1.19 -17.12 -7.83
C PHE A 114 -0.93 -18.57 -7.40
N LEU A 115 -1.36 -18.97 -6.20
CA LEU A 115 -1.10 -20.32 -5.67
C LEU A 115 -2.16 -21.33 -6.11
N LEU A 116 -3.44 -21.02 -5.88
CA LEU A 116 -4.57 -21.92 -6.12
C LEU A 116 -5.81 -21.10 -6.55
N PRO A 117 -5.98 -20.83 -7.86
CA PRO A 117 -7.07 -20.01 -8.38
C PRO A 117 -8.46 -20.49 -7.96
N GLY A 118 -8.66 -21.81 -7.85
CA GLY A 118 -9.95 -22.41 -7.49
C GLY A 118 -10.35 -22.24 -6.01
N SER A 119 -9.40 -21.91 -5.12
CA SER A 119 -9.63 -21.76 -3.69
C SER A 119 -8.93 -20.53 -3.12
N ALA A 120 -8.77 -19.50 -3.95
CA ALA A 120 -8.08 -18.27 -3.60
C ALA A 120 -8.58 -17.57 -2.32
N PRO A 121 -9.89 -17.49 -1.99
CA PRO A 121 -10.34 -16.92 -0.71
C PRO A 121 -9.88 -17.73 0.51
N VAL A 122 -9.78 -19.06 0.39
CA VAL A 122 -9.30 -19.93 1.48
C VAL A 122 -7.80 -19.72 1.67
N VAL A 123 -7.02 -19.69 0.59
CA VAL A 123 -5.58 -19.42 0.66
C VAL A 123 -5.30 -18.03 1.23
N ALA A 124 -6.09 -17.02 0.84
CA ALA A 124 -5.99 -15.67 1.37
C ALA A 124 -6.21 -15.65 2.89
N SER A 125 -7.23 -16.35 3.39
CA SER A 125 -7.50 -16.40 4.83
C SER A 125 -6.38 -17.10 5.63
N VAL A 126 -5.84 -18.20 5.11
CA VAL A 126 -4.68 -18.89 5.69
C VAL A 126 -3.45 -17.99 5.68
N ALA A 127 -3.19 -17.27 4.59
CA ALA A 127 -2.06 -16.36 4.49
C ALA A 127 -2.15 -15.21 5.50
N VAL A 128 -3.32 -14.58 5.65
CA VAL A 128 -3.54 -13.54 6.65
C VAL A 128 -3.34 -14.10 8.06
N LEU A 129 -3.88 -15.28 8.35
CA LEU A 129 -3.71 -15.92 9.66
C LEU A 129 -2.23 -16.21 9.96
N LEU A 130 -1.47 -16.72 8.99
CA LEU A 130 -0.03 -16.96 9.12
C LEU A 130 0.74 -15.66 9.37
N VAL A 131 0.37 -14.57 8.69
CA VAL A 131 0.99 -13.25 8.89
C VAL A 131 0.68 -12.70 10.29
N VAL A 132 -0.56 -12.86 10.77
CA VAL A 132 -0.94 -12.48 12.15
C VAL A 132 -0.19 -13.33 13.18
N LEU A 133 -0.06 -14.64 12.96
CA LEU A 133 0.70 -15.54 13.84
C LEU A 133 2.20 -15.18 13.85
N ALA A 134 2.79 -14.89 12.68
CA ALA A 134 4.17 -14.42 12.57
C ALA A 134 4.36 -13.09 13.31
N ALA A 135 3.41 -12.17 13.18
CA ALA A 135 3.44 -10.90 13.90
C ALA A 135 3.33 -11.08 15.42
N THR A 136 2.43 -11.94 15.90
CA THR A 136 2.24 -12.19 17.34
C THR A 136 3.42 -12.91 18.00
N THR A 137 4.12 -13.76 17.27
CA THR A 137 5.37 -14.43 17.73
C THR A 137 6.58 -13.49 17.75
N GLY A 138 6.44 -12.26 17.26
CA GLY A 138 7.50 -11.25 17.23
C GLY A 138 8.44 -11.38 16.05
N LEU A 139 8.04 -12.11 14.99
CA LEU A 139 8.80 -12.23 13.76
C LEU A 139 8.87 -10.85 13.09
N ARG A 140 10.05 -10.25 13.10
CA ARG A 140 10.29 -8.94 12.48
C ARG A 140 11.28 -9.12 11.34
N ILE A 141 10.83 -8.90 10.11
CA ILE A 141 11.72 -8.85 8.94
C ILE A 141 12.63 -7.63 9.12
N ARG A 142 13.90 -7.85 9.44
CA ARG A 142 14.91 -6.78 9.59
C ARG A 142 16.24 -7.20 8.98
N GLY A 143 17.02 -6.21 8.54
CA GLY A 143 18.39 -6.42 8.09
C GLY A 143 18.50 -7.28 6.83
N ALA A 144 19.27 -8.37 6.89
CA ALA A 144 19.56 -9.24 5.75
C ALA A 144 18.28 -9.85 5.13
N ALA A 145 17.26 -10.13 5.94
CA ALA A 145 16.00 -10.66 5.43
C ALA A 145 15.34 -9.69 4.44
N ALA A 146 15.30 -8.39 4.72
CA ALA A 146 14.70 -7.41 3.81
C ALA A 146 15.43 -7.36 2.46
N TRP A 147 16.77 -7.51 2.48
CA TRP A 147 17.57 -7.61 1.26
C TRP A 147 17.29 -8.89 0.48
N THR A 148 17.21 -10.05 1.15
CA THR A 148 16.91 -11.31 0.47
C THR A 148 15.53 -11.28 -0.19
N TRP A 149 14.52 -10.71 0.49
CA TRP A 149 13.19 -10.52 -0.11
C TRP A 149 13.24 -9.57 -1.30
N LEU A 150 13.94 -8.43 -1.17
CA LEU A 150 14.06 -7.46 -2.25
C LEU A 150 14.73 -8.06 -3.50
N VAL A 151 15.83 -8.78 -3.31
CA VAL A 151 16.56 -9.44 -4.40
C VAL A 151 15.69 -10.51 -5.04
N LEU A 152 14.96 -11.30 -4.24
CA LEU A 152 14.07 -12.32 -4.77
C LEU A 152 12.91 -11.71 -5.57
N THR A 153 12.23 -10.69 -5.04
CA THR A 153 11.17 -9.98 -5.76
C THR A 153 11.71 -9.36 -7.06
N GLY A 154 12.89 -8.75 -7.00
CA GLY A 154 13.57 -8.21 -8.17
C GLY A 154 13.93 -9.29 -9.20
N ALA A 155 14.36 -10.47 -8.77
CA ALA A 155 14.67 -11.59 -9.65
C ALA A 155 13.42 -12.13 -10.36
N VAL A 156 12.29 -12.23 -9.65
CA VAL A 156 11.00 -12.67 -10.22
C VAL A 156 10.50 -11.65 -11.25
N LEU A 157 10.54 -10.36 -10.92
CA LEU A 157 10.16 -9.29 -11.85
C LEU A 157 11.11 -9.24 -13.06
N GLY A 158 12.41 -9.39 -12.83
CA GLY A 158 13.42 -9.44 -13.89
C GLY A 158 13.20 -10.62 -14.83
N LEU A 159 12.88 -11.80 -14.30
CA LEU A 159 12.53 -12.97 -15.09
C LEU A 159 11.31 -12.70 -15.98
N VAL A 160 10.24 -12.12 -15.42
CA VAL A 160 9.03 -11.76 -16.19
C VAL A 160 9.37 -10.76 -17.30
N VAL A 161 10.12 -9.71 -17.00
CA VAL A 161 10.54 -8.71 -17.99
C VAL A 161 11.39 -9.34 -19.10
N VAL A 162 12.36 -10.18 -18.75
CA VAL A 162 13.19 -10.90 -19.74
C VAL A 162 12.33 -11.81 -20.61
N THR A 163 11.37 -12.55 -20.04
CA THR A 163 10.48 -13.41 -20.83
C THR A 163 9.61 -12.63 -21.82
N CYS A 164 9.15 -11.42 -21.46
CA CYS A 164 8.40 -10.56 -22.38
C CYS A 164 9.24 -10.09 -23.58
N PHE A 165 10.53 -9.82 -23.40
CA PHE A 165 11.37 -9.28 -24.49
C PHE A 165 12.13 -10.36 -25.28
N ALA A 166 12.28 -11.57 -24.72
CA ALA A 166 12.99 -12.66 -25.35
C ALA A 166 12.13 -13.44 -26.37
N ILE A 167 10.80 -13.30 -26.31
CA ILE A 167 9.85 -14.09 -27.07
C ILE A 167 8.98 -13.14 -27.89
N ASP A 168 8.69 -13.51 -29.13
CA ASP A 168 7.90 -12.65 -30.02
C ASP A 168 6.51 -12.35 -29.43
N PRO A 169 6.03 -11.10 -29.59
CA PRO A 169 4.77 -10.68 -29.01
C PRO A 169 3.58 -11.38 -29.68
N VAL A 170 2.52 -11.60 -28.91
CA VAL A 170 1.29 -12.19 -29.44
C VAL A 170 0.63 -11.21 -30.42
N PRO A 171 0.06 -11.68 -31.55
CA PRO A 171 -0.63 -10.81 -32.48
C PRO A 171 -1.72 -9.98 -31.78
N PRO A 172 -1.83 -8.67 -32.13
CA PRO A 172 -2.75 -7.75 -31.50
C PRO A 172 -4.21 -8.21 -31.71
N LEU A 173 -5.08 -7.87 -30.76
CA LEU A 173 -6.51 -8.09 -30.95
C LEU A 173 -7.03 -7.23 -32.12
N PRO A 174 -8.12 -7.65 -32.78
CA PRO A 174 -8.82 -6.81 -33.74
C PRO A 174 -9.17 -5.45 -33.14
N ALA A 175 -9.06 -4.39 -33.95
CA ALA A 175 -9.44 -3.04 -33.55
C ALA A 175 -10.91 -3.01 -33.06
N GLY A 176 -11.15 -2.41 -31.89
CA GLY A 176 -12.48 -2.29 -31.27
C GLY A 176 -12.80 -3.32 -30.17
N ALA A 177 -11.92 -4.29 -29.89
CA ALA A 177 -12.15 -5.29 -28.83
C ALA A 177 -11.80 -4.82 -27.40
N ALA A 178 -11.36 -3.57 -27.23
CA ALA A 178 -10.84 -3.04 -25.97
C ALA A 178 -11.50 -1.71 -25.58
N PRO A 179 -11.43 -1.31 -24.31
CA PRO A 179 -11.83 0.03 -23.88
C PRO A 179 -11.07 1.09 -24.67
N GLU A 180 -11.76 2.17 -25.07
CA GLU A 180 -11.13 3.27 -25.80
C GLU A 180 -10.08 3.98 -24.95
N ASP A 181 -8.95 4.34 -25.56
CA ASP A 181 -7.93 5.17 -24.92
C ASP A 181 -8.55 6.51 -24.51
N SER A 182 -8.54 6.81 -23.21
CA SER A 182 -9.13 8.03 -22.68
C SER A 182 -8.14 8.81 -21.84
N ALA A 183 -7.85 10.04 -22.26
CA ALA A 183 -7.07 10.99 -21.46
C ALA A 183 -7.77 11.35 -20.14
N VAL A 184 -9.11 11.23 -20.08
CA VAL A 184 -9.88 11.39 -18.84
C VAL A 184 -9.59 10.26 -17.86
N GLY A 185 -9.20 9.08 -18.37
CA GLY A 185 -8.82 7.91 -17.59
C GLY A 185 -7.51 8.06 -16.79
N ILE A 186 -6.71 9.11 -17.05
CA ILE A 186 -5.42 9.34 -16.38
C ILE A 186 -5.57 9.38 -14.85
N THR A 187 -6.62 10.03 -14.34
CA THR A 187 -6.85 10.13 -12.89
C THR A 187 -7.33 8.81 -12.30
N GLY A 188 -8.13 8.02 -13.03
CA GLY A 188 -8.51 6.66 -12.64
C GLY A 188 -7.30 5.71 -12.58
N ALA A 189 -6.45 5.74 -13.61
CA ALA A 189 -5.19 4.99 -13.63
C ALA A 189 -4.26 5.41 -12.48
N ALA A 190 -4.16 6.72 -12.19
CA ALA A 190 -3.38 7.22 -11.06
C ALA A 190 -3.89 6.67 -9.72
N GLY A 191 -5.20 6.56 -9.54
CA GLY A 191 -5.81 6.02 -8.32
C GLY A 191 -5.52 4.53 -8.11
N VAL A 192 -5.52 3.74 -9.18
CA VAL A 192 -5.17 2.31 -9.07
C VAL A 192 -3.66 2.12 -8.90
N LEU A 193 -2.83 2.88 -9.62
CA LEU A 193 -1.37 2.81 -9.51
C LEU A 193 -0.86 3.36 -8.17
N PHE A 194 -1.61 4.25 -7.51
CA PHE A 194 -1.31 4.72 -6.16
C PHE A 194 -1.16 3.55 -5.17
N PHE A 195 -1.90 2.46 -5.37
CA PHE A 195 -1.78 1.24 -4.56
C PHE A 195 -0.36 0.67 -4.53
N ALA A 196 0.42 0.82 -5.62
CA ALA A 196 1.78 0.31 -5.70
C ALA A 196 2.79 1.12 -4.83
N PHE A 197 2.41 2.31 -4.39
CA PHE A 197 3.24 3.15 -3.52
C PHE A 197 2.88 2.99 -2.03
N LEU A 198 1.92 2.14 -1.69
CA LEU A 198 1.58 1.87 -0.31
C LEU A 198 2.75 1.21 0.44
N GLY A 199 2.92 1.55 1.71
CA GLY A 199 3.98 1.01 2.56
C GLY A 199 5.12 1.98 2.89
N PHE A 200 5.13 3.21 2.33
CA PHE A 200 6.06 4.27 2.75
C PHE A 200 5.91 4.63 4.23
N GLU A 201 4.73 4.37 4.79
CA GLU A 201 4.36 4.61 6.18
C GLU A 201 5.22 3.83 7.17
N ARG A 202 5.92 2.77 6.76
CA ARG A 202 6.92 2.14 7.63
C ARG A 202 8.11 3.05 7.94
N LEU A 203 8.47 3.97 7.03
CA LEU A 203 9.53 4.96 7.28
C LEU A 203 9.03 6.13 8.08
N THR A 204 7.83 6.62 7.76
CA THR A 204 7.30 7.86 8.34
C THR A 204 6.52 7.62 9.63
N SER A 205 5.84 6.50 9.76
CA SER A 205 4.89 6.20 10.83
C SER A 205 5.11 4.82 11.48
N PRO A 206 6.33 4.48 11.94
CA PRO A 206 6.56 3.18 12.61
C PRO A 206 5.68 3.05 13.86
N ALA A 207 5.04 1.89 14.05
CA ALA A 207 4.13 1.67 15.19
C ALA A 207 4.87 1.68 16.53
N GLU A 208 6.15 1.29 16.53
CA GLU A 208 7.00 1.29 17.71
C GLU A 208 8.13 2.31 17.61
N GLY A 209 8.37 3.05 18.70
CA GLY A 209 9.41 4.08 18.75
C GLY A 209 10.82 3.58 18.47
N ARG A 210 11.11 2.29 18.71
CA ARG A 210 12.43 1.67 18.43
C ARG A 210 12.72 1.48 16.95
N ASP A 211 11.72 1.61 16.09
CA ASP A 211 11.86 1.42 14.64
C ASP A 211 11.99 2.75 13.90
N ARG A 212 12.10 3.87 14.65
CA ARG A 212 12.31 5.19 14.07
C ARG A 212 13.72 5.35 13.51
N VAL A 213 13.76 6.09 12.42
CA VAL A 213 14.97 6.37 11.66
C VAL A 213 15.17 7.89 11.58
N PRO A 214 16.42 8.41 11.53
CA PRO A 214 16.64 9.85 11.47
C PRO A 214 15.93 10.53 10.28
N PRO A 215 15.50 11.80 10.42
CA PRO A 215 14.76 12.52 9.36
C PRO A 215 15.48 12.55 8.00
N ALA A 216 16.81 12.67 8.00
CA ALA A 216 17.61 12.66 6.78
C ALA A 216 17.52 11.32 6.02
N VAL A 217 17.44 10.20 6.74
CA VAL A 217 17.27 8.87 6.16
C VAL A 217 15.84 8.67 5.66
N VAL A 218 14.84 9.16 6.39
CA VAL A 218 13.44 9.14 5.94
C VAL A 218 13.32 9.87 4.60
N LYS A 219 13.85 11.10 4.50
CA LYS A 219 13.81 11.88 3.26
C LYS A 219 14.49 11.16 2.09
N ARG A 220 15.70 10.63 2.29
CA ARG A 220 16.42 9.87 1.25
C ARG A 220 15.70 8.58 0.89
N GLY A 221 15.19 7.86 1.88
CA GLY A 221 14.50 6.60 1.69
C GLY A 221 13.19 6.74 0.93
N VAL A 222 12.41 7.80 1.17
CA VAL A 222 11.24 8.13 0.37
C VAL A 222 11.65 8.38 -1.09
N VAL A 223 12.60 9.28 -1.35
CA VAL A 223 13.02 9.61 -2.73
C VAL A 223 13.51 8.38 -3.48
N VAL A 224 14.40 7.59 -2.87
CA VAL A 224 14.95 6.38 -3.50
C VAL A 224 13.87 5.32 -3.71
N SER A 225 13.02 5.07 -2.71
CA SER A 225 11.99 4.02 -2.83
C SER A 225 11.00 4.35 -3.93
N PHE A 226 10.58 5.60 -4.02
CA PHE A 226 9.63 6.05 -5.03
C PHE A 226 10.24 6.02 -6.42
N ALA A 227 11.48 6.48 -6.59
CA ALA A 227 12.18 6.41 -7.88
C ALA A 227 12.31 4.95 -8.36
N VAL A 228 12.71 4.03 -7.49
CA VAL A 228 12.86 2.60 -7.81
C VAL A 228 11.51 1.96 -8.13
N VAL A 229 10.48 2.14 -7.29
CA VAL A 229 9.14 1.57 -7.54
C VAL A 229 8.53 2.11 -8.83
N SER A 230 8.69 3.41 -9.12
CA SER A 230 8.23 4.02 -10.38
C SER A 230 8.94 3.44 -11.58
N ALA A 231 10.27 3.29 -11.52
CA ALA A 231 11.05 2.69 -12.60
C ALA A 231 10.65 1.24 -12.84
N VAL A 232 10.50 0.44 -11.78
CA VAL A 232 10.04 -0.95 -11.87
C VAL A 232 8.64 -1.02 -12.47
N LEU A 233 7.69 -0.19 -12.02
CA LEU A 233 6.34 -0.13 -12.59
C LEU A 233 6.36 0.22 -14.07
N ALA A 234 7.17 1.21 -14.47
CA ALA A 234 7.28 1.62 -15.86
C ALA A 234 7.85 0.49 -16.75
N VAL A 235 8.92 -0.18 -16.29
CA VAL A 235 9.55 -1.30 -17.01
C VAL A 235 8.60 -2.50 -17.10
N VAL A 236 7.95 -2.89 -15.99
CA VAL A 236 6.98 -4.00 -15.98
C VAL A 236 5.79 -3.68 -16.87
N THR A 237 5.23 -2.47 -16.78
CA THR A 237 4.10 -2.08 -17.64
C THR A 237 4.49 -2.09 -19.11
N ALA A 238 5.67 -1.58 -19.47
CA ALA A 238 6.18 -1.63 -20.84
C ALA A 238 6.36 -3.07 -21.34
N ALA A 239 6.90 -3.97 -20.50
CA ALA A 239 7.07 -5.38 -20.84
C ALA A 239 5.73 -6.10 -21.02
N LEU A 240 4.75 -5.85 -20.15
CA LEU A 240 3.39 -6.41 -20.27
C LEU A 240 2.71 -5.91 -21.56
N VAL A 241 2.79 -4.61 -21.85
CA VAL A 241 2.22 -4.01 -23.06
C VAL A 241 2.92 -4.54 -24.31
N HIS A 242 4.23 -4.76 -24.28
CA HIS A 242 4.96 -5.34 -25.40
C HIS A 242 4.43 -6.74 -25.74
N GLN A 243 4.23 -7.61 -24.75
CA GLN A 243 3.79 -9.00 -24.99
C GLN A 243 2.29 -9.14 -25.27
N LEU A 244 1.43 -8.43 -24.52
CA LEU A 244 -0.02 -8.60 -24.54
C LEU A 244 -0.76 -7.51 -25.34
N GLY A 245 -0.15 -6.34 -25.52
CA GLY A 245 -0.82 -5.12 -25.95
C GLY A 245 -1.76 -4.54 -24.87
N TRP A 246 -2.17 -3.29 -25.06
CA TRP A 246 -3.06 -2.58 -24.13
C TRP A 246 -4.42 -3.27 -23.95
N SER A 247 -4.96 -3.81 -25.05
CA SER A 247 -6.27 -4.47 -25.10
C SER A 247 -6.37 -5.71 -24.23
N ARG A 248 -5.42 -6.66 -24.36
CA ARG A 248 -5.43 -7.88 -23.53
C ARG A 248 -5.05 -7.56 -22.10
N LEU A 249 -4.12 -6.62 -21.90
CA LEU A 249 -3.69 -6.20 -20.57
C LEU A 249 -4.88 -5.64 -19.75
N ALA A 250 -5.73 -4.81 -20.37
CA ALA A 250 -6.91 -4.24 -19.74
C ALA A 250 -7.95 -5.29 -19.28
N LEU A 251 -8.00 -6.45 -19.95
CA LEU A 251 -8.96 -7.52 -19.67
C LEU A 251 -8.39 -8.61 -18.75
N SER A 252 -7.08 -8.57 -18.45
CA SER A 252 -6.39 -9.64 -17.75
C SER A 252 -6.46 -9.47 -16.24
N PRO A 253 -7.09 -10.40 -15.49
CA PRO A 253 -7.08 -10.36 -14.03
C PRO A 253 -5.71 -10.77 -13.44
N THR A 254 -4.92 -11.56 -14.17
CA THR A 254 -3.62 -12.08 -13.75
C THR A 254 -2.56 -11.85 -14.83
N PRO A 255 -2.13 -10.60 -15.08
CA PRO A 255 -1.34 -10.25 -16.26
C PRO A 255 0.01 -10.97 -16.33
N VAL A 256 0.63 -11.23 -15.18
CA VAL A 256 1.90 -11.99 -15.12
C VAL A 256 1.72 -13.43 -15.59
N ARG A 257 0.61 -14.08 -15.23
CA ARG A 257 0.33 -15.46 -15.66
C ARG A 257 -0.02 -15.50 -17.14
N ASP A 258 -0.80 -14.53 -17.60
CA ASP A 258 -1.25 -14.45 -18.98
C ASP A 258 -0.07 -14.18 -19.93
N VAL A 259 0.92 -13.39 -19.51
CA VAL A 259 2.19 -13.24 -20.23
C VAL A 259 2.93 -14.57 -20.36
N LEU A 260 3.07 -15.34 -19.27
CA LEU A 260 3.79 -16.62 -19.33
C LEU A 260 3.08 -17.63 -20.23
N ALA A 261 1.74 -17.64 -20.21
CA ALA A 261 0.95 -18.46 -21.13
C ALA A 261 1.10 -17.99 -22.59
N ALA A 262 1.04 -16.68 -22.83
CA ALA A 262 1.22 -16.05 -24.13
C ALA A 262 2.61 -16.30 -24.72
N ALA A 263 3.64 -16.31 -23.88
CA ALA A 263 5.02 -16.55 -24.27
C ALA A 263 5.38 -18.04 -24.40
N ALA A 264 4.40 -18.97 -24.35
CA ALA A 264 4.64 -20.41 -24.35
C ALA A 264 5.62 -20.88 -23.23
N ALA A 265 5.76 -20.10 -22.17
CA ALA A 265 6.64 -20.34 -21.03
C ALA A 265 5.86 -20.83 -19.80
N SER A 266 4.78 -21.59 -20.02
CA SER A 266 3.88 -22.09 -18.97
C SER A 266 4.60 -22.95 -17.92
N GLU A 267 5.71 -23.59 -18.29
CA GLU A 267 6.58 -24.34 -17.38
C GLU A 267 7.21 -23.45 -16.28
N LEU A 268 7.35 -22.14 -16.53
CA LEU A 268 7.84 -21.16 -15.54
C LEU A 268 6.72 -20.63 -14.63
N ALA A 269 5.45 -20.86 -14.96
CA ALA A 269 4.31 -20.39 -14.18
C ALA A 269 4.34 -20.80 -12.70
N PRO A 270 4.66 -22.06 -12.30
CA PRO A 270 4.75 -22.42 -10.88
C PRO A 270 5.92 -21.72 -10.18
N LEU A 271 7.05 -21.52 -10.86
CA LEU A 271 8.21 -20.83 -10.30
C LEU A 271 7.92 -19.34 -10.07
N VAL A 272 7.32 -18.68 -11.06
CA VAL A 272 6.91 -17.26 -10.95
C VAL A 272 5.78 -17.10 -9.95
N GLY A 273 4.82 -18.04 -9.89
CA GLY A 273 3.75 -18.06 -8.89
C GLY A 273 4.30 -18.19 -7.46
N ALA A 274 5.24 -19.11 -7.23
CA ALA A 274 5.92 -19.23 -5.94
C ALA A 274 6.74 -17.97 -5.61
N GLY A 275 7.47 -17.42 -6.59
CA GLY A 275 8.24 -16.19 -6.43
C GLY A 275 7.37 -14.98 -6.09
N ALA A 276 6.22 -14.83 -6.76
CA ALA A 276 5.22 -13.81 -6.49
C ALA A 276 4.59 -14.01 -5.10
N ALA A 277 4.28 -15.25 -4.73
CA ALA A 277 3.72 -15.57 -3.43
C ALA A 277 4.66 -15.15 -2.29
N VAL A 278 5.95 -15.42 -2.48
CA VAL A 278 7.01 -15.00 -1.57
C VAL A 278 7.08 -13.45 -1.59
N ALA A 279 7.15 -12.79 -2.75
CA ALA A 279 7.18 -11.32 -2.84
C ALA A 279 6.02 -10.60 -2.11
N LEU A 280 4.85 -11.22 -1.96
CA LEU A 280 3.68 -10.63 -1.28
C LEU A 280 3.75 -10.72 0.26
N LEU A 281 4.56 -11.61 0.84
CA LEU A 281 4.65 -11.79 2.30
C LEU A 281 5.13 -10.53 3.04
N PRO A 282 6.21 -9.84 2.61
CA PRO A 282 6.61 -8.58 3.22
C PRO A 282 5.51 -7.52 3.11
N VAL A 283 4.77 -7.47 2.00
CA VAL A 283 3.70 -6.49 1.75
C VAL A 283 2.55 -6.69 2.74
N LEU A 284 2.14 -7.93 3.00
CA LEU A 284 1.12 -8.25 4.02
C LEU A 284 1.57 -7.78 5.41
N LEU A 285 2.84 -8.03 5.77
CA LEU A 285 3.41 -7.52 7.02
C LEU A 285 3.48 -5.97 7.04
N ALA A 286 3.54 -5.31 5.88
CA ALA A 286 3.49 -3.85 5.77
C ALA A 286 2.14 -3.31 6.16
N ALA A 287 1.10 -3.84 5.51
CA ALA A 287 -0.27 -3.42 5.72
C ALA A 287 -0.69 -3.68 7.17
N LEU A 288 -0.32 -4.85 7.73
CA LEU A 288 -0.60 -5.17 9.12
C LEU A 288 0.10 -4.21 10.10
N GLU A 289 1.38 -3.90 9.87
CA GLU A 289 2.12 -2.96 10.74
C GLU A 289 1.55 -1.53 10.66
N SER A 290 1.15 -1.10 9.47
CA SER A 290 0.55 0.24 9.30
C SER A 290 -0.82 0.32 9.98
N ALA A 291 -1.68 -0.67 9.75
CA ALA A 291 -2.97 -0.79 10.45
C ALA A 291 -2.79 -0.82 11.98
N ARG A 292 -1.78 -1.54 12.47
CA ARG A 292 -1.44 -1.56 13.90
C ARG A 292 -1.02 -0.18 14.40
N SER A 293 -0.19 0.55 13.66
CA SER A 293 0.23 1.92 14.01
C SER A 293 -0.98 2.82 14.21
N THR A 294 -1.93 2.83 13.26
CA THR A 294 -3.18 3.61 13.36
C THR A 294 -4.05 3.15 14.53
N ALA A 295 -4.24 1.84 14.70
CA ALA A 295 -5.05 1.31 15.79
C ALA A 295 -4.47 1.66 17.18
N LEU A 296 -3.15 1.59 17.36
CA LEU A 296 -2.51 2.03 18.60
C LEU A 296 -2.63 3.54 18.82
N GLY A 297 -2.58 4.35 17.75
CA GLY A 297 -2.91 5.78 17.81
C GLY A 297 -4.31 6.03 18.35
N LEU A 298 -5.31 5.30 17.82
CA LEU A 298 -6.70 5.37 18.26
C LEU A 298 -6.90 4.91 19.72
N VAL A 299 -6.18 3.87 20.17
CA VAL A 299 -6.25 3.45 21.59
C VAL A 299 -5.64 4.51 22.50
N ARG A 300 -4.47 5.05 22.15
CA ARG A 300 -3.81 6.13 22.90
C ARG A 300 -4.72 7.35 23.04
N ASP A 301 -5.40 7.70 21.95
CA ASP A 301 -6.29 8.85 21.92
C ASP A 301 -7.67 8.58 22.56
N GLY A 302 -7.93 7.34 22.99
CA GLY A 302 -9.15 6.94 23.70
C GLY A 302 -10.37 6.65 22.81
N ASP A 303 -10.17 6.53 21.50
CA ASP A 303 -11.22 6.18 20.52
C ASP A 303 -11.46 4.67 20.41
N LEU A 304 -10.54 3.85 20.94
CA LEU A 304 -10.63 2.41 21.03
C LEU A 304 -10.42 1.94 22.49
N PRO A 305 -10.98 0.77 22.89
CA PRO A 305 -10.83 0.28 24.25
C PRO A 305 -9.38 -0.03 24.59
N ARG A 306 -8.92 0.45 25.77
CA ARG A 306 -7.56 0.23 26.29
C ARG A 306 -7.15 -1.24 26.39
N GLY A 307 -8.11 -2.17 26.43
CA GLY A 307 -7.85 -3.60 26.41
C GLY A 307 -7.05 -4.07 25.17
N LEU A 308 -7.10 -3.33 24.06
CA LEU A 308 -6.35 -3.63 22.83
C LEU A 308 -4.84 -3.38 22.96
N GLU A 309 -4.39 -2.61 23.95
CA GLU A 309 -2.96 -2.43 24.24
C GLU A 309 -2.30 -3.65 24.89
N ARG A 310 -3.07 -4.70 25.23
CA ARG A 310 -2.52 -5.93 25.81
C ARG A 310 -1.46 -6.53 24.90
N ARG A 311 -0.25 -6.66 25.45
CA ARG A 311 0.90 -7.20 24.74
C ARG A 311 1.06 -8.70 25.00
N SER A 312 1.48 -9.43 23.98
CA SER A 312 1.90 -10.83 24.08
C SER A 312 3.19 -10.95 24.90
N ARG A 313 3.62 -12.20 25.19
CA ARG A 313 4.96 -12.45 25.78
C ARG A 313 6.10 -11.89 24.93
N ALA A 314 5.90 -11.75 23.62
CA ALA A 314 6.87 -11.16 22.69
C ALA A 314 6.80 -9.62 22.62
N GLY A 315 5.89 -8.99 23.38
CA GLY A 315 5.74 -7.54 23.44
C GLY A 315 4.91 -6.92 22.31
N THR A 316 4.22 -7.74 21.50
CA THR A 316 3.40 -7.29 20.37
C THR A 316 1.91 -7.16 20.78
N PRO A 317 1.18 -6.13 20.30
CA PRO A 317 -0.23 -5.91 20.65
C PRO A 317 -1.14 -6.90 19.89
N PHE A 318 -1.19 -8.14 20.36
CA PHE A 318 -1.78 -9.25 19.60
C PHE A 318 -3.26 -9.06 19.30
N LEU A 319 -4.03 -8.40 20.17
CA LEU A 319 -5.47 -8.18 19.95
C LEU A 319 -5.73 -7.23 18.77
N VAL A 320 -4.85 -6.24 18.57
CA VAL A 320 -4.93 -5.34 17.41
C VAL A 320 -4.67 -6.13 16.14
N ASP A 321 -3.61 -6.95 16.13
CA ASP A 321 -3.25 -7.76 14.96
C ASP A 321 -4.35 -8.76 14.59
N VAL A 322 -4.93 -9.44 15.58
CA VAL A 322 -6.04 -10.37 15.38
C VAL A 322 -7.28 -9.63 14.88
N GLY A 323 -7.62 -8.47 15.44
CA GLY A 323 -8.76 -7.67 14.97
C GLY A 323 -8.62 -7.22 13.52
N VAL A 324 -7.45 -6.71 13.15
CA VAL A 324 -7.12 -6.33 11.76
C VAL A 324 -7.15 -7.56 10.84
N GLY A 325 -6.57 -8.68 11.28
CA GLY A 325 -6.56 -9.93 10.54
C GLY A 325 -7.96 -10.48 10.27
N VAL A 326 -8.82 -10.54 11.28
CA VAL A 326 -10.22 -10.99 11.14
C VAL A 326 -10.98 -10.09 10.18
N ALA A 327 -10.82 -8.77 10.28
CA ALA A 327 -11.44 -7.83 9.35
C ALA A 327 -10.94 -8.05 7.91
N ALA A 328 -9.63 -8.26 7.72
CA ALA A 328 -9.06 -8.51 6.39
C ALA A 328 -9.49 -9.85 5.81
N VAL A 329 -9.62 -10.91 6.62
CA VAL A 329 -10.19 -12.19 6.18
C VAL A 329 -11.64 -12.01 5.75
N ALA A 330 -12.46 -11.31 6.54
CA ALA A 330 -13.85 -11.05 6.16
C ALA A 330 -13.96 -10.30 4.83
N VAL A 331 -13.12 -9.27 4.62
CA VAL A 331 -13.07 -8.56 3.33
C VAL A 331 -12.59 -9.47 2.20
N ALA A 332 -11.54 -10.27 2.43
CA ALA A 332 -11.01 -11.19 1.40
C ALA A 332 -12.03 -12.26 0.98
N LEU A 333 -12.92 -12.68 1.87
CA LEU A 333 -13.97 -13.65 1.54
C LEU A 333 -15.14 -13.04 0.74
N LEU A 334 -15.35 -11.73 0.84
CA LEU A 334 -16.54 -11.05 0.31
C LEU A 334 -16.24 -10.17 -0.91
N VAL A 335 -14.99 -9.74 -1.09
CA VAL A 335 -14.61 -8.71 -2.05
C VAL A 335 -13.51 -9.21 -2.99
N GLU A 336 -13.72 -9.01 -4.29
CA GLU A 336 -12.73 -9.28 -5.33
C GLU A 336 -11.47 -8.41 -5.19
N PRO A 337 -10.28 -8.91 -5.54
CA PRO A 337 -9.01 -8.22 -5.31
C PRO A 337 -8.96 -6.82 -5.94
N VAL A 338 -9.45 -6.66 -7.17
CA VAL A 338 -9.45 -5.36 -7.87
C VAL A 338 -10.35 -4.35 -7.16
N ALA A 339 -11.53 -4.78 -6.71
CA ALA A 339 -12.45 -3.93 -5.96
C ALA A 339 -11.87 -3.55 -4.59
N ALA A 340 -11.21 -4.50 -3.91
CA ALA A 340 -10.52 -4.25 -2.65
C ALA A 340 -9.33 -3.28 -2.82
N MET A 341 -8.55 -3.39 -3.89
CA MET A 341 -7.46 -2.44 -4.23
C MET A 341 -8.00 -1.04 -4.49
N ALA A 342 -9.11 -0.93 -5.22
CA ALA A 342 -9.75 0.33 -5.52
C ALA A 342 -10.30 1.00 -4.25
N PHE A 343 -10.98 0.24 -3.39
CA PHE A 343 -11.45 0.71 -2.09
C PHE A 343 -10.29 1.12 -1.17
N ALA A 344 -9.24 0.30 -1.09
CA ALA A 344 -8.04 0.62 -0.31
C ALA A 344 -7.41 1.94 -0.76
N SER A 345 -7.23 2.12 -2.06
CA SER A 345 -6.62 3.32 -2.63
C SER A 345 -7.49 4.56 -2.39
N CYS A 346 -8.80 4.47 -2.62
CA CYS A 346 -9.73 5.56 -2.35
C CYS A 346 -9.70 5.99 -0.87
N SER A 347 -9.77 5.03 0.04
CA SER A 347 -9.74 5.28 1.49
C SER A 347 -8.41 5.89 1.95
N LEU A 348 -7.28 5.41 1.39
CA LEU A 348 -5.95 5.94 1.70
C LEU A 348 -5.72 7.32 1.08
N LEU A 349 -6.31 7.63 -0.08
CA LEU A 349 -6.30 8.97 -0.66
C LEU A 349 -7.09 9.96 0.19
N VAL A 350 -8.25 9.55 0.74
CA VAL A 350 -8.98 10.38 1.72
C VAL A 350 -8.12 10.64 2.95
N HIS A 351 -7.47 9.61 3.50
CA HIS A 351 -6.51 9.79 4.60
C HIS A 351 -5.37 10.75 4.20
N CYS A 352 -4.77 10.58 3.01
CA CYS A 352 -3.71 11.46 2.52
C CYS A 352 -4.18 12.90 2.36
N ALA A 353 -5.44 13.15 1.96
CA ALA A 353 -6.00 14.50 1.88
C ALA A 353 -6.02 15.17 3.27
N PHE A 354 -6.48 14.45 4.31
CA PHE A 354 -6.44 14.96 5.69
C PHE A 354 -5.02 15.08 6.24
N ALA A 355 -4.14 14.11 5.97
CA ALA A 355 -2.74 14.18 6.38
C ALA A 355 -2.04 15.39 5.77
N ASN A 356 -2.24 15.65 4.48
CA ASN A 356 -1.74 16.83 3.78
C ASN A 356 -2.35 18.13 4.33
N ALA A 357 -3.63 18.13 4.71
CA ALA A 357 -4.26 19.29 5.36
C ALA A 357 -3.67 19.58 6.74
N GLY A 358 -3.46 18.55 7.55
CA GLY A 358 -2.78 18.66 8.84
C GLY A 358 -1.34 19.16 8.69
N ALA A 359 -0.60 18.66 7.69
CA ALA A 359 0.76 19.09 7.40
C ALA A 359 0.82 20.55 6.90
N ARG A 360 -0.14 20.97 6.06
CA ARG A 360 -0.26 22.37 5.64
C ARG A 360 -0.44 23.28 6.85
N LEU A 361 -1.31 22.92 7.79
CA LEU A 361 -1.50 23.69 9.03
C LEU A 361 -0.26 23.65 9.92
N LEU A 362 0.43 22.52 10.01
CA LEU A 362 1.68 22.38 10.76
C LEU A 362 2.79 23.30 10.21
N LEU A 363 2.89 23.42 8.89
CA LEU A 363 3.94 24.18 8.18
C LEU A 363 3.52 25.61 7.81
N ALA A 364 2.38 26.09 8.32
CA ALA A 364 1.82 27.40 7.98
C ALA A 364 2.79 28.55 8.29
N ASP A 365 3.55 28.42 9.39
CA ASP A 365 4.47 29.45 9.86
C ASP A 365 5.80 29.47 9.08
N GLU A 366 6.14 28.39 8.36
CA GLU A 366 7.40 28.26 7.62
C GLU A 366 7.33 28.77 6.17
N GLY A 367 6.11 28.93 5.60
CA GLY A 367 5.87 29.58 4.30
C GLY A 367 6.56 28.99 3.05
N GLY A 368 7.28 27.87 3.17
CA GLY A 368 8.17 27.35 2.14
C GLY A 368 7.55 26.36 1.13
N TRP A 369 8.42 25.79 0.28
CA TRP A 369 8.11 24.67 -0.62
C TRP A 369 7.33 23.51 0.03
N PRO A 370 7.64 23.03 1.27
CA PRO A 370 6.93 21.89 1.84
C PRO A 370 5.45 22.18 2.12
N MET A 371 5.08 23.44 2.41
CA MET A 371 3.66 23.82 2.55
C MET A 371 2.93 23.73 1.21
N ARG A 372 3.56 24.21 0.12
CA ARG A 372 2.98 24.13 -1.24
C ARG A 372 2.82 22.67 -1.69
N ALA A 373 3.79 21.83 -1.39
CA ALA A 373 3.72 20.39 -1.66
C ALA A 373 2.54 19.72 -0.92
N ALA A 374 2.26 20.11 0.32
CA ALA A 374 1.10 19.62 1.06
C ALA A 374 -0.23 20.09 0.44
N CYS A 375 -0.35 21.36 0.02
CA CYS A 375 -1.53 21.85 -0.70
C CYS A 375 -1.78 21.09 -2.00
N LEU A 376 -0.72 20.89 -2.79
CA LEU A 376 -0.79 20.17 -4.06
C LEU A 376 -1.17 18.70 -3.84
N GLY A 377 -0.54 18.03 -2.86
CA GLY A 377 -0.89 16.67 -2.47
C GLY A 377 -2.34 16.50 -2.03
N MET A 378 -2.88 17.47 -1.28
CA MET A 378 -4.30 17.49 -0.90
C MET A 378 -5.19 17.56 -2.14
N GLY A 379 -4.94 18.49 -3.06
CA GLY A 379 -5.74 18.66 -4.27
C GLY A 379 -5.72 17.40 -5.16
N LEU A 380 -4.53 16.83 -5.39
CA LEU A 380 -4.39 15.59 -6.13
C LEU A 380 -5.09 14.41 -5.47
N SER A 381 -4.95 14.27 -4.15
CA SER A 381 -5.60 13.17 -3.43
C SER A 381 -7.13 13.22 -3.60
N VAL A 382 -7.71 14.42 -3.55
CA VAL A 382 -9.16 14.62 -3.75
C VAL A 382 -9.56 14.32 -5.20
N VAL A 383 -8.85 14.88 -6.18
CA VAL A 383 -9.16 14.67 -7.61
C VAL A 383 -9.09 13.19 -8.00
N ILE A 384 -8.06 12.48 -7.53
CA ILE A 384 -7.91 11.05 -7.79
C ILE A 384 -8.99 10.26 -7.07
N ALA A 385 -9.28 10.56 -5.79
CA ALA A 385 -10.32 9.86 -5.03
C ALA A 385 -11.71 10.00 -5.68
N MET A 386 -12.04 11.17 -6.24
CA MET A 386 -13.29 11.40 -6.98
C MET A 386 -13.33 10.71 -8.35
N SER A 387 -12.17 10.32 -8.89
CA SER A 387 -12.06 9.59 -10.17
C SER A 387 -12.09 8.07 -9.98
N MET A 388 -12.16 7.58 -8.74
CA MET A 388 -12.24 6.15 -8.44
C MET A 388 -13.63 5.58 -8.77
N PRO A 389 -13.74 4.25 -8.99
CA PRO A 389 -15.03 3.60 -9.21
C PRO A 389 -16.06 3.98 -8.14
N ILE A 390 -17.30 4.23 -8.56
CA ILE A 390 -18.39 4.68 -7.68
C ILE A 390 -18.58 3.72 -6.50
N SER A 391 -18.40 2.41 -6.71
CA SER A 391 -18.46 1.40 -5.63
C SER A 391 -17.41 1.64 -4.54
N ALA A 392 -16.17 1.92 -4.91
CA ALA A 392 -15.08 2.24 -3.98
C ALA A 392 -15.34 3.58 -3.27
N MET A 393 -15.85 4.58 -3.98
CA MET A 393 -16.19 5.89 -3.42
C MET A 393 -17.33 5.78 -2.39
N LEU A 394 -18.41 5.05 -2.70
CA LEU A 394 -19.53 4.83 -1.79
C LEU A 394 -19.10 4.02 -0.56
N ALA A 395 -18.32 2.95 -0.74
CA ALA A 395 -17.78 2.19 0.38
C ALA A 395 -16.89 3.06 1.29
N THR A 396 -16.06 3.92 0.69
CA THR A 396 -15.22 4.86 1.44
C THR A 396 -16.06 5.89 2.17
N LEU A 397 -17.12 6.42 1.55
CA LEU A 397 -18.05 7.34 2.18
C LEU A 397 -18.74 6.71 3.39
N VAL A 398 -19.18 5.45 3.29
CA VAL A 398 -19.75 4.70 4.42
C VAL A 398 -18.74 4.61 5.56
N VAL A 399 -17.47 4.29 5.28
CA VAL A 399 -16.43 4.26 6.31
C VAL A 399 -16.18 5.63 6.94
N VAL A 400 -16.13 6.68 6.12
CA VAL A 400 -15.92 8.06 6.56
C VAL A 400 -17.06 8.56 7.46
N VAL A 401 -18.29 8.07 7.25
CA VAL A 401 -19.44 8.42 8.09
C VAL A 401 -19.52 7.52 9.33
N VAL A 402 -19.44 6.20 9.17
CA VAL A 402 -19.65 5.24 10.25
C VAL A 402 -18.46 5.18 11.21
N GLY A 403 -17.23 5.34 10.70
CA GLY A 403 -16.00 5.28 11.50
C GLY A 403 -15.97 6.29 12.66
N PRO A 404 -16.20 7.59 12.39
CA PRO A 404 -16.30 8.60 13.44
C PRO A 404 -17.45 8.39 14.41
N LEU A 405 -18.59 7.86 13.94
CA LEU A 405 -19.74 7.55 14.81
C LEU A 405 -19.42 6.39 15.76
N ALA A 406 -18.78 5.33 15.26
CA ALA A 406 -18.39 4.18 16.07
C ALA A 406 -17.34 4.56 17.12
N THR A 407 -16.29 5.29 16.72
CA THR A 407 -15.24 5.79 17.64
C THR A 407 -15.77 6.85 18.62
N GLY A 408 -16.69 7.71 18.20
CA GLY A 408 -17.39 8.66 19.06
C GLY A 408 -18.32 7.99 20.09
N GLY A 409 -18.99 6.91 19.69
CA GLY A 409 -19.82 6.09 20.59
C GLY A 409 -19.00 5.36 21.65
N VAL A 410 -17.83 4.81 21.28
CA VAL A 410 -16.92 4.11 22.20
C VAL A 410 -16.26 5.07 23.19
N SER A 411 -15.80 6.23 22.73
CA SER A 411 -15.09 7.19 23.58
C SER A 411 -16.01 8.02 24.49
N ARG A 412 -17.33 8.07 24.21
CA ARG A 412 -18.30 9.01 24.82
C ARG A 412 -17.84 10.48 24.84
N ARG A 413 -16.85 10.84 24.01
CA ARG A 413 -16.25 12.17 23.91
C ARG A 413 -16.54 12.73 22.53
N TRP A 414 -17.59 13.52 22.46
CA TRP A 414 -18.00 14.29 21.28
C TRP A 414 -17.54 15.76 21.33
N ARG A 415 -16.84 16.15 22.42
CA ARG A 415 -16.34 17.50 22.66
C ARG A 415 -14.83 17.53 22.60
#